data_AF-A0A7X7FJ77-F1
#
_entry.id   AF-A0A7X7FJ77-F1
#
_cell.length_a   1.000
_cell.length_b   1.000
_cell.length_c   1.000
_cell.angle_alpha   90.00
_cell.angle_beta   90.00
_cell.angle_gamma   90.00
#
_symmetry.space_group_name_H-M   'P 1'
#
loop_
_entity.id
_entity.type
_entity.pdbx_description
1 polymer ?
#
loop_
_entity_poly.entity_id
_entity_poly.type
_entity_poly.pdbx_seq_one_letter_code
_entity_poly.pdbx_strand_id
1 'polypeptide(L)'
;DANNFIFESFAYGLSRNPVGGGGTNWGKYDPFEEAIAKGATETDPAARMDFYAQAEQILNWDQCVMIPIYWDSQVAVTKPYVQRTYSKIKGFEHHEKWDIVK
;
A
#
# COMPACT_ATOMS: atom_id res chain seq x y z
N ASP A 1 1.16 -2.44 3.01
CA ASP A 1 0.74 -1.36 3.91
C ASP A 1 -0.29 -0.52 3.17
N ALA A 2 -1.44 -0.25 3.79
CA ALA A 2 -2.54 0.51 3.20
C ALA A 2 -2.15 1.98 2.97
N ASN A 3 -1.25 2.53 3.79
CA ASN A 3 -0.74 3.88 3.60
C ASN A 3 0.06 4.00 2.29
N ASN A 4 1.05 3.13 2.09
CA ASN A 4 1.86 3.12 0.87
C ASN A 4 1.01 2.92 -0.41
N PHE A 5 -0.04 2.09 -0.34
CA PHE A 5 -0.88 1.85 -1.50
C PHE A 5 -1.96 2.92 -1.69
N ILE A 6 -2.89 3.07 -0.74
CA ILE A 6 -4.10 3.89 -0.91
C ILE A 6 -3.78 5.38 -0.75
N PHE A 7 -2.99 5.78 0.25
CA PHE A 7 -2.63 7.19 0.43
C PHE A 7 -1.64 7.64 -0.64
N GLU A 8 -0.44 7.06 -0.67
CA GLU A 8 0.64 7.60 -1.50
C GLU A 8 0.34 7.50 -3.01
N SER A 9 -0.45 6.51 -3.46
CA SER A 9 -0.75 6.32 -4.88
C SER A 9 -2.05 6.97 -5.36
N PHE A 10 -3.03 7.24 -4.48
CA PHE A 10 -4.35 7.72 -4.92
C PHE A 10 -4.76 9.07 -4.34
N ALA A 11 -4.19 9.52 -3.22
CA ALA A 11 -4.53 10.82 -2.67
C ALA A 11 -4.08 11.96 -3.58
N TYR A 12 -4.94 12.98 -3.64
CA TYR A 12 -4.75 14.13 -4.51
C TYR A 12 -3.47 14.89 -4.12
N GLY A 13 -2.60 15.13 -5.10
CA GLY A 13 -1.34 15.83 -4.87
C GLY A 13 -0.27 14.98 -4.19
N LEU A 14 -0.39 13.66 -4.19
CA LEU A 14 0.71 12.75 -3.86
C LEU A 14 1.37 12.17 -5.12
N SER A 15 1.34 10.85 -5.33
CA SER A 15 2.12 10.09 -6.31
C SER A 15 2.75 10.91 -7.45
N ARG A 16 4.08 11.09 -7.41
CA ARG A 16 4.94 11.68 -8.47
C ARG A 16 4.52 13.06 -9.04
N ASN A 17 3.52 13.75 -8.50
CA ASN A 17 3.18 15.13 -8.91
C ASN A 17 2.41 15.90 -7.81
N PRO A 18 3.12 16.63 -6.93
CA PRO A 18 2.51 17.24 -5.76
C PRO A 18 1.75 18.55 -6.01
N VAL A 19 1.81 19.10 -7.22
CA VAL A 19 1.16 20.38 -7.55
C VAL A 19 0.06 20.16 -8.58
N GLY A 20 -1.17 19.99 -8.10
CA GLY A 20 -2.38 20.08 -8.92
C GLY A 20 -2.70 18.89 -9.82
N GLY A 21 -2.03 17.74 -9.67
CA GLY A 21 -2.25 16.59 -10.55
C GLY A 21 -1.49 15.30 -10.20
N GLY A 22 -1.51 14.93 -8.92
CA GLY A 22 -0.94 13.67 -8.40
C GLY A 22 -2.02 12.64 -8.10
N GLY A 23 -1.62 11.38 -7.93
CA GLY A 23 -2.54 10.25 -7.78
C GLY A 23 -3.15 9.82 -9.12
N THR A 24 -4.45 9.49 -9.12
CA THR A 24 -5.18 9.06 -10.35
C THR A 24 -5.71 10.20 -11.21
N ASN A 25 -5.50 11.47 -10.82
CA ASN A 25 -6.14 12.64 -11.44
C ASN A 25 -7.69 12.58 -11.47
N TRP A 26 -8.31 11.73 -10.65
CA TRP A 26 -9.76 11.75 -10.40
C TRP A 26 -10.24 13.09 -9.78
N GLY A 27 -9.30 13.87 -9.26
CA GLY A 27 -9.57 15.13 -8.59
C GLY A 27 -9.65 14.95 -7.09
N LYS A 28 -9.78 16.06 -6.35
CA LYS A 28 -9.93 16.02 -4.90
C LYS A 28 -11.35 15.60 -4.55
N TYR A 29 -11.51 14.49 -3.84
CA TYR A 29 -12.78 14.06 -3.28
C TYR A 29 -12.73 14.07 -1.76
N ASP A 30 -13.35 15.08 -1.15
CA ASP A 30 -13.17 15.39 0.27
C ASP A 30 -13.41 14.19 1.21
N PRO A 31 -14.44 13.34 1.04
CA PRO A 31 -14.64 12.18 1.92
C PRO A 31 -13.47 11.17 1.88
N PHE A 32 -12.88 10.95 0.71
CA PHE A 32 -11.71 10.08 0.56
C PHE A 32 -10.47 10.70 1.20
N GLU A 33 -10.21 11.98 0.90
CA GLU A 33 -9.06 12.71 1.44
C GLU A 33 -9.10 12.81 2.97
N GLU A 34 -10.28 13.03 3.55
CA GLU A 34 -10.47 13.05 5.00
C GLU A 34 -10.21 11.71 5.66
N ALA A 35 -10.77 10.61 5.10
CA ALA A 35 -10.57 9.27 5.64
C ALA A 35 -9.09 8.91 5.64
N ILE A 36 -8.39 9.20 4.53
CA ILE A 36 -6.98 8.91 4.40
C ILE A 36 -6.12 9.79 5.33
N ALA A 37 -6.38 11.09 5.45
CA ALA A 37 -5.65 11.97 6.34
C ALA A 37 -5.79 11.58 7.82
N LYS A 38 -7.00 11.16 8.23
CA LYS A 38 -7.25 10.60 9.58
C LYS A 38 -6.47 9.29 9.77
N GLY A 39 -6.54 8.36 8.82
CA GLY A 39 -5.76 7.11 8.89
C GLY A 39 -4.26 7.35 9.01
N ALA A 40 -3.71 8.29 8.25
CA ALA A 40 -2.27 8.60 8.26
C ALA A 40 -1.77 9.20 9.60
N THR A 41 -2.64 9.89 10.34
CA THR A 41 -2.27 10.55 11.60
C THR A 41 -2.73 9.78 12.85
N GLU A 42 -3.56 8.76 12.67
CA GLU A 42 -4.08 7.94 13.76
C GLU A 42 -3.01 7.02 14.36
N THR A 43 -2.97 7.03 15.69
CA THR A 43 -2.02 6.28 16.51
C THR A 43 -2.55 4.93 16.94
N ASP A 44 -3.87 4.80 17.14
CA ASP A 44 -4.50 3.53 17.44
C ASP A 44 -4.58 2.65 16.17
N PRO A 45 -3.96 1.44 16.17
CA PRO A 45 -3.95 0.59 14.99
C PRO A 45 -5.34 0.15 14.52
N ALA A 46 -6.31 -0.03 15.44
CA ALA A 46 -7.65 -0.43 15.08
C ALA A 46 -8.41 0.71 14.39
N ALA A 47 -8.46 1.89 15.02
CA ALA A 47 -9.06 3.07 14.41
C ALA A 47 -8.41 3.44 13.06
N ARG A 48 -7.09 3.33 12.95
CA ARG A 48 -6.37 3.54 11.68
C ARG A 48 -6.83 2.58 10.59
N MET A 49 -7.02 1.30 10.93
CA MET A 49 -7.52 0.30 9.97
C MET A 49 -8.93 0.67 9.48
N ASP A 50 -9.80 1.11 10.38
CA ASP A 50 -11.17 1.50 10.03
C ASP A 50 -11.19 2.69 9.06
N PHE A 51 -10.33 3.68 9.26
CA PHE A 51 -10.20 4.81 8.32
C PHE A 51 -9.71 4.37 6.93
N TYR A 52 -8.73 3.46 6.86
CA TYR A 52 -8.27 2.94 5.57
C TYR A 52 -9.30 2.05 4.88
N ALA A 53 -10.07 1.25 5.63
CA ALA A 53 -11.18 0.47 5.08
C ALA A 53 -12.27 1.38 4.49
N GLN A 54 -12.60 2.50 5.16
CA GLN A 54 -13.53 3.51 4.62
C GLN A 54 -13.01 4.12 3.32
N ALA A 55 -11.72 4.46 3.26
CA ALA A 55 -11.13 5.00 2.04
C ALA A 55 -11.13 3.99 0.89
N GLU A 56 -10.88 2.71 1.17
CA GLU A 56 -10.93 1.63 0.17
C GLU A 56 -12.36 1.42 -0.36
N GLN A 57 -13.37 1.51 0.52
CA GLN A 57 -14.78 1.46 0.14
C GLN A 57 -15.12 2.56 -0.88
N ILE A 58 -14.73 3.80 -0.57
CA ILE A 58 -14.97 4.94 -1.46
C ILE A 58 -14.26 4.74 -2.80
N LEU A 59 -12.98 4.36 -2.77
CA LEU A 59 -12.14 4.27 -3.97
C LEU A 59 -12.62 3.18 -4.94
N ASN A 60 -12.89 1.98 -4.43
CA ASN A 60 -13.12 0.80 -5.26
C ASN A 60 -14.59 0.52 -5.56
N TRP A 61 -15.48 0.79 -4.60
CA TRP A 61 -16.88 0.37 -4.69
C TRP A 61 -17.82 1.54 -4.96
N ASP A 62 -17.62 2.67 -4.29
CA ASP A 62 -18.56 3.79 -4.39
C ASP A 62 -18.24 4.68 -5.60
N GLN A 63 -16.96 4.95 -5.85
CA GLN A 63 -16.49 5.84 -6.92
C GLN A 63 -15.84 5.10 -8.09
N CYS A 64 -15.55 3.80 -7.94
CA CYS A 64 -15.00 2.93 -8.99
C CYS A 64 -13.77 3.54 -9.71
N VAL A 65 -12.89 4.20 -8.95
CA VAL A 65 -11.70 4.90 -9.48
C VAL A 65 -10.68 3.90 -10.03
N MET A 66 -10.66 2.68 -9.48
CA MET A 66 -9.86 1.56 -9.97
C MET A 66 -10.63 0.24 -9.85
N ILE A 67 -10.19 -0.78 -10.58
CA ILE A 67 -10.72 -2.15 -10.50
C ILE A 67 -9.58 -3.08 -10.07
N PRO A 68 -9.45 -3.40 -8.77
CA PRO A 68 -8.45 -4.35 -8.30
C PRO A 68 -8.69 -5.74 -8.90
N ILE A 69 -7.63 -6.39 -9.41
CA ILE A 69 -7.74 -7.72 -10.03
C ILE A 69 -7.14 -8.79 -9.11
N TYR A 70 -5.95 -8.55 -8.56
CA TYR A 70 -5.26 -9.49 -7.67
C TYR A 70 -4.20 -8.78 -6.83
N TRP A 71 -3.84 -9.39 -5.71
CA TRP A 71 -2.62 -9.07 -4.95
C TRP A 71 -1.47 -9.92 -5.48
N ASP A 72 -0.34 -9.28 -5.83
CA ASP A 72 0.77 -10.01 -6.44
C ASP A 72 1.47 -10.94 -5.45
N SER A 73 1.96 -12.07 -5.97
CA SER A 73 2.79 -12.99 -5.20
C SER A 73 4.24 -12.89 -5.66
N GLN A 74 5.18 -12.92 -4.74
CA GLN A 74 6.59 -13.08 -5.08
C GLN A 74 6.91 -14.57 -5.29
N VAL A 75 7.14 -14.96 -6.53
CA VAL A 75 7.62 -16.31 -6.86
C VAL A 75 9.14 -16.29 -6.87
N ALA A 76 9.76 -17.15 -6.05
CA ALA A 76 11.21 -17.27 -5.96
C ALA A 76 11.63 -18.73 -5.82
N VAL A 77 12.72 -19.09 -6.50
CA VAL A 77 13.39 -20.38 -6.35
C VAL A 77 14.66 -20.20 -5.52
N THR A 78 14.88 -21.08 -4.56
CA THR A 78 16.03 -21.03 -3.65
C THR A 78 16.87 -22.27 -3.87
N LYS A 79 18.20 -22.09 -3.98
CA LYS A 79 19.12 -23.24 -4.05
C LYS A 79 19.01 -24.06 -2.75
N PRO A 80 19.08 -25.41 -2.79
CA PRO A 80 18.92 -26.24 -1.59
C PRO A 80 19.89 -25.91 -0.46
N TYR A 81 21.09 -25.44 -0.81
CA TYR A 81 22.14 -25.06 0.14
C TYR A 81 22.00 -23.61 0.64
N VAL A 82 20.94 -22.89 0.29
CA VAL A 82 20.70 -21.51 0.76
C VAL A 82 19.54 -21.52 1.74
N GLN A 83 19.83 -21.22 2.99
CA GLN A 83 18.82 -20.91 3.99
C GLN A 83 18.52 -19.40 3.92
N ARG A 84 17.30 -19.03 3.54
CA ARG A 84 16.90 -17.62 3.38
C ARG A 84 15.63 -17.26 4.13
N THR A 85 15.41 -15.98 4.29
CA THR A 85 14.11 -15.40 4.68
C THR A 85 13.29 -15.04 3.44
N TYR A 86 11.97 -14.91 3.63
CA TYR A 86 11.05 -14.34 2.64
C TYR A 86 10.44 -13.07 3.23
N SER A 87 10.67 -11.93 2.57
CA SER A 87 10.08 -10.67 3.02
C SER A 87 8.57 -10.66 2.80
N LYS A 88 7.84 -10.05 3.75
CA LYS A 88 6.41 -9.76 3.60
C LYS A 88 6.16 -8.53 2.70
N ILE A 89 7.19 -7.71 2.47
CA ILE A 89 7.15 -6.55 1.60
C ILE A 89 8.18 -6.79 0.49
N LYS A 90 7.68 -6.93 -0.74
CA LYS A 90 8.51 -7.21 -1.91
C LYS A 90 9.66 -6.20 -2.01
N GLY A 91 10.87 -6.70 -2.22
CA GLY A 91 12.08 -5.87 -2.38
C GLY A 91 12.81 -5.48 -1.09
N PHE A 92 12.24 -5.76 0.10
CA PHE A 92 12.90 -5.51 1.40
C PHE A 92 13.42 -6.82 2.00
N GLU A 93 14.39 -7.44 1.32
CA GLU A 93 14.99 -8.70 1.77
C GLU A 93 16.08 -8.44 2.81
N HIS A 94 16.03 -9.18 3.90
CA HIS A 94 17.04 -9.17 4.96
C HIS A 94 18.16 -10.17 4.65
N HIS A 95 19.01 -9.82 3.69
CA HIS A 95 20.10 -10.68 3.22
C HIS A 95 21.10 -11.04 4.32
N GLU A 96 21.26 -10.19 5.34
CA GLU A 96 22.09 -10.43 6.51
C GLU A 96 21.62 -11.61 7.37
N LYS A 97 20.38 -12.09 7.17
CA LYS A 97 19.82 -13.25 7.87
C LYS A 97 19.89 -14.53 7.06
N TRP A 98 20.50 -14.50 5.88
CA TRP A 98 20.65 -15.66 5.03
C TRP A 98 21.94 -16.39 5.35
N ASP A 99 21.95 -17.69 5.11
CA ASP A 99 23.12 -18.53 5.33
C ASP A 99 23.26 -19.61 4.26
N ILE A 100 24.43 -20.21 4.19
CA ILE A 100 24.75 -21.34 3.34
C ILE A 100 24.82 -22.60 4.19
N VAL A 101 23.88 -23.50 3.98
CA VAL A 101 23.83 -24.81 4.65
C VAL A 101 24.51 -25.86 3.77
N LYS A 102 25.46 -26.61 4.35
CA LYS A 102 26.21 -27.69 3.68
C LYS A 102 25.46 -29.01 3.70
#